data_AF-A0A5J6CE58-F1
#
_entry.id   AF-A0A5J6CE58-F1
#
_cell.length_a   1.000
_cell.length_b   1.000
_cell.length_c   1.000
_cell.angle_alpha   90.00
_cell.angle_beta   90.00
_cell.angle_gamma   90.00
#
_symmetry.space_group_name_H-M   'P 1'
#
loop_
_entity.id
_entity.type
_entity.pdbx_description
1 polymer ?
#
loop_
_entity_poly.entity_id
_entity_poly.type
_entity_poly.pdbx_seq_one_letter_code
_entity_poly.pdbx_strand_id
1 'polypeptide(L)' 'MVAIDARSRREGRNLQRVGFYDPINNETYLNIPVILNFLKRGAKPTETVSHILRKAELLKEKTTQNDFELVEKSNTK' A
#
# COMPACT_ATOMS: atom_id res chain seq x y z
N MET A 1 -11.12 -4.28 6.51
CA MET A 1 -9.80 -3.61 6.67
C MET A 1 -9.90 -2.46 7.64
N VAL A 2 -8.95 -2.36 8.56
CA VAL A 2 -8.90 -1.33 9.60
C VAL A 2 -7.48 -0.79 9.74
N ALA A 3 -7.36 0.48 10.14
CA ALA A 3 -6.11 1.05 10.64
C ALA A 3 -6.08 0.90 12.16
N ILE A 4 -5.04 0.26 12.69
CA ILE A 4 -4.88 -0.04 14.11
C ILE A 4 -3.40 -0.01 14.49
N ASP A 5 -3.09 0.30 15.76
CA ASP A 5 -1.74 0.18 16.31
C ASP A 5 -1.31 -1.30 16.31
N ALA A 6 -0.07 -1.58 15.89
CA ALA A 6 0.47 -2.93 15.77
C ALA A 6 0.53 -3.70 17.10
N ARG A 7 0.52 -2.99 18.25
CA ARG A 7 0.55 -3.60 19.59
C ARG A 7 -0.84 -3.97 20.09
N SER A 8 -1.89 -3.48 19.44
CA SER A 8 -3.27 -3.78 19.83
C SER A 8 -3.66 -5.20 19.44
N ARG A 9 -4.62 -5.78 20.17
CA ARG A 9 -5.26 -7.05 19.77
C ARG A 9 -5.87 -6.91 18.37
N ARG A 10 -5.85 -8.00 17.61
CA ARG A 10 -6.39 -8.06 16.23
C ARG A 10 -7.79 -7.48 16.10
N GLU A 11 -8.71 -7.91 16.97
CA GLU A 11 -10.11 -7.43 17.02
C GLU A 11 -10.31 -6.33 18.09
N GLY A 12 -9.24 -5.63 18.44
CA GLY A 12 -9.26 -4.57 19.45
C GLY A 12 -9.81 -3.24 18.92
N ARG A 13 -9.67 -2.19 19.74
CA ARG A 13 -10.06 -0.84 19.35
C ARG A 13 -9.19 -0.36 18.18
N ASN A 14 -9.81 -0.21 17.02
CA ASN A 14 -9.17 0.36 15.85
C ASN A 14 -9.20 1.91 15.89
N LEU A 15 -8.33 2.53 15.09
CA LEU A 15 -8.31 3.97 14.88
C LEU A 15 -9.44 4.36 13.92
N GLN A 16 -9.52 3.64 12.80
CA GLN A 16 -10.52 3.88 11.76
C GLN A 16 -10.72 2.66 10.86
N ARG A 17 -11.95 2.44 10.38
CA ARG A 17 -12.24 1.49 9.31
C ARG A 17 -11.91 2.12 7.96
N VAL A 18 -11.05 1.47 7.17
CA VAL A 18 -10.51 2.02 5.91
C VAL A 18 -11.03 1.29 4.67
N GLY A 19 -11.66 0.13 4.85
CA GLY A 19 -12.23 -0.63 3.75
C GLY A 19 -12.77 -1.99 4.18
N PHE A 20 -13.13 -2.79 3.19
CA PHE A 20 -13.67 -4.13 3.32
C PHE A 20 -13.15 -5.01 2.19
N TYR A 21 -12.95 -6.29 2.48
CA TYR A 21 -12.52 -7.29 1.52
C TYR A 21 -13.29 -8.57 1.83
N ASP A 22 -14.01 -9.06 0.84
CA ASP A 22 -14.65 -10.37 0.84
C ASP A 22 -13.91 -11.29 -0.15
N PRO A 23 -13.16 -12.30 0.35
CA PRO A 23 -12.45 -13.24 -0.51
C PRO A 23 -13.36 -14.25 -1.21
N ILE A 24 -14.62 -14.43 -0.77
CA ILE A 24 -15.54 -15.42 -1.35
C ILE A 24 -16.14 -14.86 -2.63
N ASN A 25 -16.63 -13.62 -2.57
CA ASN A 25 -17.25 -12.93 -3.70
C ASN A 25 -16.27 -12.05 -4.49
N ASN A 26 -15.00 -12.01 -4.08
CA ASN A 26 -13.97 -11.11 -4.60
C ASN A 26 -14.36 -9.61 -4.54
N GLU A 27 -15.27 -9.24 -3.64
CA GLU A 27 -15.71 -7.86 -3.47
C GLU A 27 -14.73 -7.09 -2.59
N THR A 28 -14.37 -5.88 -3.03
CA THR A 28 -13.47 -5.01 -2.29
C THR A 28 -13.98 -3.58 -2.29
N TYR A 29 -14.14 -3.00 -1.11
CA TYR A 29 -14.50 -1.60 -0.94
C TYR A 29 -13.38 -0.87 -0.22
N LEU A 30 -12.80 0.13 -0.88
CA LEU A 30 -11.67 0.90 -0.35
C LEU A 30 -12.06 2.36 -0.18
N ASN A 31 -11.84 2.90 1.01
CA ASN A 31 -11.96 4.34 1.24
C ASN A 31 -10.62 5.02 0.89
N ILE A 32 -10.45 5.33 -0.39
CA ILE A 32 -9.22 5.88 -0.97
C ILE A 32 -8.66 7.10 -0.19
N PRO A 33 -9.42 8.16 0.10
CA PRO A 33 -8.85 9.34 0.76
C PRO A 33 -8.33 9.04 2.16
N VAL A 34 -9.01 8.16 2.91
CA VAL A 34 -8.57 7.76 4.24
C VAL A 34 -7.30 6.91 4.16
N ILE A 35 -7.25 5.94 3.25
CA ILE A 35 -6.08 5.07 3.04
C ILE A 35 -4.85 5.91 2.68
N LEU A 36 -4.99 6.84 1.73
CA LEU A 36 -3.89 7.72 1.31
C LEU A 36 -3.37 8.59 2.47
N ASN A 37 -4.24 9.08 3.35
CA ASN A 37 -3.84 9.83 4.53
C ASN A 37 -3.00 8.97 5.50
N PHE A 38 -3.38 7.71 5.72
CA PHE A 38 -2.60 6.79 6.56
C PHE A 38 -1.26 6.42 5.92
N LEU A 39 -1.22 6.15 4.62
CA LEU A 39 0.02 5.87 3.89
C LEU A 39 0.98 7.07 3.96
N LYS A 40 0.48 8.30 3.77
CA LYS A 40 1.27 9.54 3.92
C LYS A 40 1.83 9.71 5.34
N ARG A 41 1.11 9.24 6.36
CA ARG A 41 1.54 9.26 7.77
C ARG A 41 2.47 8.10 8.14
N GLY A 42 2.86 7.26 7.18
CA GLY A 42 3.79 6.15 7.42
C GLY A 42 3.14 4.86 7.91
N ALA A 43 1.82 4.71 7.76
CA ALA A 43 1.15 3.45 8.06
C ALA A 43 1.69 2.36 7.13
N LYS A 44 2.15 1.25 7.72
CA LYS A 44 2.66 0.09 6.97
C LYS A 44 1.51 -0.90 6.75
N PRO A 45 1.10 -1.17 5.50
CA PRO A 45 0.13 -2.22 5.21
C PRO A 45 0.73 -3.60 5.48
N THR A 46 -0.10 -4.55 5.89
CA THR A 46 0.25 -5.98 5.91
C THR A 46 0.32 -6.53 4.49
N GLU A 47 0.96 -7.68 4.30
CA GLU A 47 1.20 -8.30 2.98
C GLU A 47 -0.07 -8.42 2.12
N THR A 48 -1.14 -9.03 2.65
CA THR A 48 -2.43 -9.16 1.95
C THR A 48 -3.02 -7.80 1.58
N VAL A 49 -2.93 -6.83 2.49
CA VAL A 49 -3.43 -5.48 2.24
C VAL A 49 -2.60 -4.79 1.17
N SER A 50 -1.27 -4.97 1.18
CA SER A 50 -0.37 -4.44 0.16
C SER A 50 -0.72 -4.99 -1.22
N HIS A 51 -1.04 -6.29 -1.33
CA HIS A 51 -1.51 -6.90 -2.58
C HIS A 51 -2.83 -6.30 -3.08
N ILE A 52 -3.80 -6.10 -2.18
CA ILE A 52 -5.08 -5.45 -2.51
C ILE A 52 -4.86 -4.01 -2.99
N LEU A 53 -4.02 -3.24 -2.28
CA LEU A 53 -3.73 -1.86 -2.63
C LEU A 53 -2.93 -1.73 -3.94
N ARG A 54 -2.03 -2.67 -4.23
CA ARG A 54 -1.31 -2.75 -5.53
C ARG A 54 -2.28 -3.08 -6.67
N LYS A 55 -3.22 -4.01 -6.46
CA LYS A 55 -4.26 -4.33 -7.44
C LYS A 55 -5.17 -3.13 -7.71
N ALA A 56 -5.37 -2.27 -6.72
CA ALA A 56 -6.10 -1.01 -6.86
C ALA A 56 -5.22 0.16 -7.36
N GLU A 57 -3.97 -0.08 -7.75
CA GLU A 57 -3.00 0.92 -8.24
C GLU A 57 -2.67 2.05 -7.23
N LEU A 58 -2.97 1.85 -5.95
CA LEU A 58 -2.73 2.85 -4.90
C LEU A 58 -1.29 2.84 -4.39
N LEU A 59 -0.61 1.70 -4.55
CA LEU A 59 0.82 1.54 -4.31
C LEU A 59 1.50 1.38 -5.66
N LYS A 60 2.05 2.47 -6.19
CA LYS A 60 3.01 2.36 -7.28
C LYS A 60 4.31 1.85 -6.68
N GLU A 61 4.80 0.71 -7.19
CA GLU A 61 6.17 0.33 -6.94
C GLU A 61 7.05 1.51 -7.34
N LYS A 62 8.00 1.89 -6.48
CA LYS A 62 9.07 2.79 -6.90
C LYS A 62 9.92 1.98 -7.87
N THR A 63 9.45 1.83 -9.11
CA THR A 63 10.33 1.42 -10.20
C THR A 63 11.41 2.48 -10.25
N THR A 64 12.60 2.03 -9.89
CA THR A 64 13.84 2.77 -9.83
C THR A 64 13.98 3.60 -11.11
N GLN A 65 13.73 4.90 -11.01
CA GLN A 65 14.18 5.86 -12.02
C GLN A 65 15.70 6.00 -11.87
N ASN A 66 16.46 4.95 -12.19
CA ASN A 66 17.93 5.01 -12.13
C ASN A 66 18.65 4.08 -13.11
N ASP A 67 17.93 3.55 -14.12
CA ASP A 67 18.51 2.60 -15.07
C ASP A 67 19.03 3.27 -16.37
N PHE A 68 18.81 4.59 -16.54
CA PHE A 68 19.22 5.34 -17.74
C PHE A 68 20.58 6.05 -17.61
N GLU A 69 21.18 6.16 -16.42
CA GLU A 69 22.43 6.93 -16.22
C GLU A 69 23.73 6.10 -16.42
N LEU A 70 23.62 4.77 -16.56
CA LEU A 70 24.78 3.88 -16.72
C LEU A 70 25.18 3.65 -18.19
N VAL A 71 24.30 3.91 -19.16
CA VAL A 71 24.60 3.69 -20.60
C VAL A 71 25.40 4.85 -21.20
N GLU A 72 25.21 6.08 -20.73
CA GLU A 72 25.93 7.26 -21.25
C GLU A 72 27.40 7.27 -20.81
N LYS A 73 27.74 6.71 -19.64
CA LYS A 73 29.11 6.70 -19.08
C LYS A 73 30.03 5.65 -19.72
N SER A 74 29.49 4.70 -20.49
CA SER A 74 30.28 3.67 -21.18
C SER A 74 30.69 4.04 -22.61
N ASN A 75 30.11 5.10 -23.20
CA ASN A 75 30.34 5.44 -24.61
C ASN A 75 31.25 6.66 -24.84
N THR A 76 32.04 7.03 -23.84
CA THR A 76 33.13 8.01 -24.00
C THR A 76 34.46 7.36 -23.64
N LYS A 77 35.00 6.59 -24.58
CA LYS A 77 36.44 6.39 -24.71
C LYS A 77 36.82 6.17 -26.16
#